data_AF-A0A0L7R214-F1
#
_entry.id   AF-A0A0L7R214-F1
#
_cell.length_a   1.000
_cell.length_b   1.000
_cell.length_c   1.000
_cell.angle_alpha   90.00
_cell.angle_beta   90.00
_cell.angle_gamma   90.00
#
_symmetry.space_group_name_H-M   'P 1'
#
loop_
_entity.id
_entity.type
_entity.pdbx_description
1 polymer ?
#
loop_
_entity_poly.entity_id
_entity_poly.type
_entity_poly.pdbx_seq_one_letter_code
_entity_poly.pdbx_strand_id
1 'polypeptide(L)'
;ICVVYGEGAIGERTARDWYAKFKNGNFDLKDAPRSGRPVQFDEERLNQLLHENSRQTTRELAEKMECSHTAMLHSMGKVQKWEHGFRMLLMTTTKINEPQSPLVVKISIFAKKHYAKNI
;
A
#
# COMPACT_ATOMS: atom_id res chain seq x y z
N ILE A 1 8.10 23.55 -26.49
CA ILE A 1 7.65 22.27 -25.90
C ILE A 1 7.05 21.37 -26.98
N CYS A 2 5.93 21.73 -27.63
CA CYS A 2 5.35 20.90 -28.71
C CYS A 2 6.27 20.68 -29.92
N VAL A 3 7.08 21.68 -30.30
CA VAL A 3 8.06 21.56 -31.41
C VAL A 3 9.16 20.52 -31.13
N VAL A 4 9.48 20.27 -29.84
CA VAL A 4 10.56 19.35 -29.44
C VAL A 4 10.02 17.95 -29.11
N TYR A 5 8.84 17.87 -28.48
CA TYR A 5 8.28 16.62 -27.96
C TYR A 5 7.12 16.06 -28.78
N GLY A 6 6.63 16.78 -29.79
CA GLY A 6 5.60 16.29 -30.72
C GLY A 6 4.23 16.04 -30.08
N GLU A 7 3.47 15.13 -30.69
CA GLU A 7 2.14 14.71 -30.23
C GLU A 7 2.27 13.91 -28.93
N GLY A 8 1.66 14.40 -27.85
CA GLY A 8 1.86 13.89 -26.48
C GLY A 8 2.61 14.85 -25.54
N ALA A 9 3.07 16.00 -26.05
CA ALA A 9 3.61 17.07 -25.23
C ALA A 9 2.56 17.64 -24.24
N ILE A 10 3.03 18.10 -23.08
CA ILE A 10 2.14 18.73 -22.09
C ILE A 10 1.42 19.93 -22.69
N GLY A 11 0.12 20.04 -22.41
CA GLY A 11 -0.68 21.17 -22.84
C GLY A 11 -0.22 22.48 -22.19
N GLU A 12 -0.53 23.61 -22.85
CA GLU A 12 -0.13 24.94 -22.38
C GLU A 12 -0.58 25.23 -20.94
N ARG A 13 -1.81 24.83 -20.59
CA ARG A 13 -2.37 25.00 -19.24
C ARG A 13 -1.50 24.30 -18.19
N THR A 14 -1.15 23.05 -18.44
CA THR A 14 -0.30 22.25 -17.54
C THR A 14 1.08 22.87 -17.40
N ALA A 15 1.67 23.37 -18.49
CA ALA A 15 2.97 24.05 -18.44
C ALA A 15 2.93 25.34 -17.60
N ARG A 16 1.85 26.13 -17.69
CA ARG A 16 1.65 27.33 -16.86
C ARG A 16 1.49 26.98 -15.38
N ASP A 17 0.75 25.92 -15.06
CA ASP A 17 0.57 25.46 -13.67
C ASP A 17 1.90 24.99 -13.05
N TRP A 18 2.72 24.26 -13.81
CA TRP A 18 4.08 23.88 -13.38
C TRP A 18 4.98 25.09 -13.20
N TYR A 19 4.93 26.07 -14.11
CA TYR A 19 5.70 27.30 -13.98
C TYR A 19 5.33 28.08 -12.70
N ALA A 20 4.04 28.16 -12.36
CA ALA A 20 3.59 28.78 -11.12
C ALA A 20 4.09 28.04 -9.87
N LYS A 21 4.06 26.70 -9.86
CA LYS A 21 4.60 25.88 -8.76
C LYS A 21 6.10 26.11 -8.57
N PHE A 22 6.87 26.10 -9.66
CA PHE A 22 8.32 26.33 -9.62
C PHE A 22 8.65 27.77 -9.17
N LYS A 23 7.89 28.77 -9.62
CA LYS A 23 8.04 30.16 -9.17
C LYS A 23 7.82 30.30 -7.66
N ASN A 24 6.93 29.49 -7.09
CA ASN A 24 6.67 29.46 -5.65
C ASN A 24 7.67 28.58 -4.88
N GLY A 25 8.75 28.10 -5.52
CA GLY A 25 9.77 27.26 -4.89
C GLY A 25 9.34 25.82 -4.64
N ASN A 26 8.20 25.38 -5.17
CA ASN A 26 7.75 23.99 -5.09
C ASN A 26 8.30 23.19 -6.28
N PHE A 27 9.36 22.42 -6.04
CA PHE A 27 9.99 21.54 -7.02
C PHE A 27 9.59 20.07 -6.85
N ASP A 28 8.59 19.77 -6.02
CA ASP A 28 8.10 18.40 -5.87
C ASP A 28 7.37 17.96 -7.15
N LEU A 29 7.89 16.90 -7.77
CA LEU A 29 7.33 16.29 -8.98
C LEU A 29 6.31 15.20 -8.66
N LYS A 30 6.13 14.85 -7.38
CA LYS A 30 5.15 13.85 -6.98
C LYS A 30 3.73 14.39 -7.15
N ASP A 31 2.84 13.53 -7.62
CA ASP A 31 1.42 13.79 -7.60
C ASP A 31 0.99 14.04 -6.14
N ALA A 32 0.34 15.18 -5.91
CA ALA A 32 -0.35 15.40 -4.64
C ALA A 32 -1.39 14.29 -4.42
N PRO A 33 -1.69 13.94 -3.16
CA PRO A 33 -2.76 12.99 -2.87
C PRO A 33 -4.02 13.39 -3.62
N ARG A 34 -4.51 12.51 -4.50
CA ARG A 34 -5.71 12.79 -5.29
C ARG A 34 -6.91 12.83 -4.36
N SER A 35 -7.74 13.86 -4.48
CA SER A 35 -9.04 13.88 -3.82
C SER A 35 -9.92 12.77 -4.40
N GLY A 36 -10.33 11.85 -3.53
CA GLY A 36 -11.16 10.67 -3.78
C GLY A 36 -11.57 10.07 -2.43
N ARG A 37 -12.18 8.88 -2.37
CA ARG A 37 -12.49 8.24 -1.08
C ARG A 37 -11.29 7.47 -0.52
N PRO A 38 -10.65 7.98 0.54
CA PRO A 38 -10.18 7.15 1.63
C PRO A 38 -11.05 7.49 2.85
N VAL A 39 -12.00 6.60 3.15
CA VAL A 39 -12.43 6.51 4.55
C VAL A 39 -11.17 6.02 5.28
N GLN A 40 -10.76 6.71 6.35
CA GLN A 40 -9.77 6.17 7.28
C GLN A 40 -10.30 4.82 7.76
N PHE A 41 -9.99 3.78 7.02
CA PHE A 41 -10.28 2.43 7.38
C PHE A 41 -9.04 1.99 8.15
N ASP A 42 -9.25 1.63 9.40
CA ASP A 42 -8.18 1.19 10.29
C ASP A 42 -7.73 -0.21 9.83
N GLU A 43 -6.78 -0.21 8.90
CA GLU A 43 -6.18 -1.42 8.33
C GLU A 43 -5.41 -2.21 9.42
N GLU A 44 -4.92 -1.52 10.46
CA GLU A 44 -4.23 -2.14 11.60
C GLU A 44 -5.19 -2.99 12.42
N ARG A 45 -6.33 -2.41 12.80
CA ARG A 45 -7.38 -3.09 13.54
C ARG A 45 -7.99 -4.24 12.72
N LEU A 46 -8.14 -4.09 11.41
CA LEU A 46 -8.54 -5.21 10.54
C LEU A 46 -7.51 -6.35 10.56
N ASN A 47 -6.21 -6.03 10.46
CA ASN A 47 -5.15 -7.03 10.51
C ASN A 47 -5.11 -7.76 11.86
N GLN A 48 -5.35 -7.06 12.97
CA GLN A 48 -5.44 -7.68 14.29
C GLN A 48 -6.61 -8.68 14.37
N LEU A 49 -7.80 -8.29 13.90
CA LEU A 49 -8.97 -9.18 13.87
C LEU A 49 -8.75 -10.43 13.01
N LEU A 50 -8.04 -10.29 11.88
CA LEU A 50 -7.67 -11.40 11.01
C LEU A 50 -6.59 -12.30 11.63
N HIS A 51 -5.64 -11.72 12.38
CA HIS A 51 -4.61 -12.47 13.09
C HIS A 51 -5.20 -13.30 14.24
N GLU A 52 -6.15 -12.74 14.98
CA GLU A 52 -6.86 -13.42 16.06
C GLU A 52 -7.73 -14.57 15.54
N ASN A 53 -8.45 -14.35 14.44
CA ASN A 53 -9.25 -15.39 13.81
C ASN A 53 -9.43 -15.11 12.32
N SER A 54 -8.62 -15.80 11.51
CA SER A 54 -8.59 -15.64 10.05
C SER A 54 -9.78 -16.24 9.31
N ARG A 55 -10.71 -16.92 10.01
CA ARG A 55 -11.89 -17.56 9.41
C ARG A 55 -13.15 -16.68 9.46
N GLN A 56 -13.04 -15.44 9.94
CA GLN A 56 -14.17 -14.52 10.03
C GLN A 56 -14.67 -14.10 8.64
N THR A 57 -15.98 -13.91 8.52
CA THR A 57 -16.59 -13.43 7.28
C THR A 57 -16.47 -11.91 7.17
N THR A 58 -16.56 -11.39 5.94
CA THR A 58 -16.57 -9.94 5.70
C THR A 58 -17.72 -9.21 6.38
N ARG A 59 -18.83 -9.90 6.64
CA ARG A 59 -19.98 -9.34 7.32
C ARG A 59 -19.72 -9.20 8.82
N GLU A 60 -19.16 -10.22 9.45
CA GLU A 60 -18.74 -10.19 10.86
C GLU A 60 -17.65 -9.13 11.10
N LEU A 61 -16.68 -9.02 10.19
CA LEU A 61 -15.65 -8.00 10.26
C LEU A 61 -16.24 -6.59 10.11
N ALA A 62 -17.22 -6.40 9.21
CA ALA A 62 -17.89 -5.11 9.02
C ALA A 62 -18.65 -4.67 10.28
N GLU A 63 -19.30 -5.62 10.96
CA GLU A 63 -19.98 -5.38 12.24
C GLU A 63 -18.97 -5.02 13.33
N LYS A 64 -17.84 -5.73 13.45
CA LYS A 64 -16.79 -5.44 14.44
C LYS A 64 -16.07 -4.12 14.22
N MET A 65 -15.95 -3.70 12.96
CA MET A 65 -15.29 -2.46 12.55
C MET A 65 -16.27 -1.29 12.41
N GLU A 66 -17.56 -1.50 12.73
CA GLU A 66 -18.64 -0.52 12.60
C GLU A 66 -18.65 0.18 11.23
N CYS A 67 -18.35 -0.58 10.17
CA CYS A 67 -18.21 -0.04 8.81
C CYS A 67 -19.19 -0.70 7.84
N SER A 68 -19.43 -0.07 6.68
CA SER A 68 -20.25 -0.71 5.65
C SER A 68 -19.58 -1.97 5.10
N HIS A 69 -20.39 -2.97 4.74
CA HIS A 69 -19.89 -4.21 4.12
C HIS A 69 -19.06 -3.94 2.85
N THR A 70 -19.42 -2.90 2.09
CA THR A 70 -18.67 -2.44 0.91
C THR A 70 -17.29 -1.87 1.26
N ALA A 71 -17.16 -1.14 2.36
CA ALA A 71 -15.87 -0.63 2.83
C ALA A 71 -14.98 -1.79 3.30
N MET A 72 -15.54 -2.75 4.02
CA MET A 72 -14.83 -3.95 4.46
C MET A 72 -14.32 -4.78 3.27
N LEU A 73 -15.16 -5.01 2.25
CA LEU A 73 -14.75 -5.73 1.04
C LEU A 73 -13.58 -5.06 0.32
N HIS A 74 -13.64 -3.73 0.18
CA HIS A 74 -12.59 -2.97 -0.48
C HIS A 74 -11.27 -3.02 0.30
N SER A 75 -11.32 -2.87 1.62
CA SER A 75 -10.14 -2.93 2.49
C SER A 75 -9.55 -4.33 2.60
N MET A 76 -10.40 -5.36 2.72
CA MET A 76 -9.94 -6.74 2.79
C MET A 76 -9.27 -7.18 1.48
N GLY A 77 -9.74 -6.67 0.33
CA GLY A 77 -9.07 -6.88 -0.96
C GLY A 77 -7.65 -6.29 -1.01
N LYS A 78 -7.35 -5.23 -0.25
CA LYS A 78 -5.99 -4.70 -0.11
C LYS A 78 -5.15 -5.60 0.80
N VAL A 79 -5.65 -5.93 2.00
CA VAL A 79 -4.95 -6.77 2.99
C VAL A 79 -4.56 -8.13 2.42
N GLN A 80 -5.47 -8.82 1.72
CA GLN A 80 -5.18 -10.12 1.12
C GLN A 80 -4.09 -10.06 0.04
N LYS A 81 -3.97 -8.96 -0.72
CA LYS A 81 -2.89 -8.80 -1.70
C LYS A 81 -1.53 -8.74 -1.02
N TRP A 82 -1.45 -8.12 0.16
CA TRP A 82 -0.25 -8.08 0.98
C TRP A 82 0.07 -9.43 1.62
N GLU A 83 -0.94 -10.16 2.12
CA GLU A 83 -0.75 -11.52 2.64
C GLU A 83 -0.26 -12.50 1.57
N HIS A 84 -0.82 -12.44 0.36
CA HIS A 84 -0.37 -13.27 -0.75
C HIS A 84 1.04 -12.92 -1.20
N GLY A 85 1.39 -11.63 -1.28
CA GLY A 85 2.74 -11.18 -1.59
C GLY A 85 3.76 -11.60 -0.54
N PHE A 86 3.41 -11.47 0.74
CA PHE A 86 4.25 -11.90 1.86
C PHE A 86 4.40 -13.42 1.91
N ARG A 87 3.30 -14.16 1.70
CA ARG A 87 3.32 -15.63 1.62
C ARG A 87 4.16 -16.12 0.45
N MET A 88 4.11 -15.44 -0.70
CA MET A 88 4.95 -15.74 -1.85
C MET A 88 6.43 -15.51 -1.53
N LEU A 89 6.77 -14.40 -0.86
CA LEU A 89 8.14 -14.11 -0.41
C LEU A 89 8.64 -15.14 0.62
N LEU A 90 7.81 -15.54 1.59
CA LEU A 90 8.18 -16.59 2.54
C LEU A 90 8.39 -17.93 1.83
N MET A 91 7.53 -18.32 0.89
CA MET A 91 7.64 -19.55 0.10
C MET A 91 8.88 -19.58 -0.80
N THR A 92 9.31 -18.43 -1.36
CA THR A 92 10.55 -18.35 -2.13
C THR A 92 11.76 -18.45 -1.20
N THR A 93 11.74 -17.79 -0.04
CA THR A 93 12.86 -17.89 0.93
C THR A 93 13.01 -19.27 1.55
N THR A 94 11.91 -20.02 1.77
CA THR A 94 11.98 -21.41 2.28
C THR A 94 12.47 -22.40 1.23
N LYS A 95 12.23 -22.15 -0.06
CA LYS A 95 12.83 -22.95 -1.14
C LYS A 95 14.30 -22.61 -1.40
N ILE A 96 14.75 -21.41 -1.01
CA ILE A 96 16.13 -20.95 -1.26
C ILE A 96 17.08 -21.29 -0.10
N ASN A 97 16.62 -21.66 1.10
CA ASN A 97 17.56 -22.04 2.19
C ASN A 97 17.04 -23.06 3.22
N GLU A 98 17.78 -24.16 3.32
CA GLU A 98 17.95 -24.99 4.50
C GLU A 98 18.42 -24.13 5.70
N PRO A 99 17.99 -24.40 6.95
CA PRO A 99 18.03 -23.44 8.05
C PRO A 99 19.44 -23.35 8.67
N GLN A 100 20.38 -22.67 8.01
CA GLN A 100 21.74 -22.50 8.55
C GLN A 100 22.33 -21.09 8.40
N SER A 101 21.64 -20.14 7.74
CA SER A 101 22.15 -18.77 7.59
C SER A 101 21.54 -17.81 8.62
N PRO A 102 22.34 -17.29 9.58
CA PRO A 102 21.89 -16.28 10.54
C PRO A 102 21.37 -15.00 9.86
N LEU A 103 21.81 -14.73 8.62
CA LEU A 103 21.39 -13.56 7.86
C LEU A 103 19.95 -13.70 7.34
N VAL A 104 19.55 -14.88 6.90
CA VAL A 104 18.18 -15.12 6.40
C VAL A 104 17.18 -15.07 7.56
N VAL A 105 17.55 -15.61 8.72
CA VAL A 105 16.76 -15.50 9.95
C VAL A 105 16.66 -14.03 10.40
N LYS A 106 17.77 -13.27 10.35
CA LYS A 106 17.78 -11.83 10.66
C LYS A 106 16.93 -11.02 9.68
N ILE A 107 16.96 -11.31 8.38
CA ILE A 107 16.12 -10.64 7.37
C ILE A 107 14.64 -10.98 7.59
N SER A 108 14.30 -12.23 7.91
CA SER A 108 12.92 -12.63 8.20
C SER A 108 12.39 -12.00 9.49
N ILE A 109 13.19 -11.97 10.56
CA ILE A 109 12.86 -11.29 11.82
C ILE A 109 12.79 -9.78 11.61
N PHE A 110 13.70 -9.18 10.83
CA PHE A 110 13.69 -7.76 10.51
C PHE A 110 12.46 -7.39 9.69
N ALA A 111 12.08 -8.18 8.68
CA ALA A 111 10.87 -7.98 7.89
C ALA A 111 9.61 -8.08 8.77
N LYS A 112 9.52 -9.07 9.67
CA LYS A 112 8.41 -9.15 10.66
C LYS A 112 8.39 -7.96 11.63
N LYS A 113 9.57 -7.51 12.10
CA LYS A 113 9.72 -6.40 13.05
C LYS A 113 9.45 -5.02 12.41
N HIS A 114 9.80 -4.84 11.15
CA HIS A 114 9.49 -3.62 10.39
C HIS A 114 8.05 -3.61 9.89
N TYR A 115 7.45 -4.77 9.62
CA TYR A 115 6.03 -4.89 9.32
C TYR A 115 5.16 -4.45 10.49
N ALA A 116 5.53 -4.80 11.74
CA ALA A 116 4.87 -4.32 12.95
C ALA A 116 5.13 -2.83 13.30
N LYS A 117 5.95 -2.13 12.52
CA LYS A 117 6.33 -0.71 12.74
C LYS A 117 5.94 0.24 11.61
N ASN A 118 5.42 -0.30 10.50
CA ASN A 118 4.83 0.45 9.38
C ASN A 118 3.30 0.21 9.28
N ILE A 119 2.75 -0.37 10.35
CA ILE A 119 1.38 -0.26 10.82
C ILE A 119 1.46 0.97 11.74
#